data_AF-A0A8H6M8B3-F1
#
_entry.id   AF-A0A8H6M8B3-F1
#
_cell.length_a   1.000
_cell.length_b   1.000
_cell.length_c   1.000
_cell.angle_alpha   90.00
_cell.angle_beta   90.00
_cell.angle_gamma   90.00
#
_symmetry.space_group_name_H-M   'P 1'
#
loop_
_entity.id
_entity.type
_entity.pdbx_description
1 polymer ?
#
loop_
_entity_poly.entity_id
_entity_poly.type
_entity_poly.pdbx_seq_one_letter_code
_entity_poly.pdbx_strand_id
1 'polypeptide(L)'
;MSNFTSAHDFSIKNLVQAQNYHVHHQGNSPGRSPLELLRENIASGALHNSAERCDAPKCLPETRVAVQEEILSWITKGDEDREPKKILWLSGPAGSGKTAITGSVAEACKERGLLAASFFFSSFSGSANRRSKRCFVSTLAYQLIQHDVFQPMEETIFSSIQRNPAIFDTRLSDQLESLVLSPLRTLGPRSSAGPKVLIIDGLDECLSDPFDTATWGVQQRKERDQLEILAVLLQAAVDPAFPFRILLASRPEPIIKNFFGTLSQKIHSQIFIDEKYEPDKDIALFLNSKFSEIRRRYGLPQSWPSDAVVNSLVENASGQFIYAATVIRFVDDSSDSPTKQLDRVLRLLQPVDKDTEPFGQLDALYRHVLSSTPNPPLVVVWLVTIQKGIQGFQTEGQIVPAIFCRQFLQGALGEGEQGLLRNLGSLMYIPRSDDTVSSYRLYHKSFMDFLEDPSRHCIPHVKSWWDFFRKRYVAILKGVLPYSTPLMPSGMAY
;
A
#
# COMPACT_ATOMS: atom_id res chain seq x y z
N MET A 1 -20.54 27.91 -1.66
CA MET A 1 -21.75 28.52 -1.07
C MET A 1 -22.27 27.56 -0.02
N SER A 2 -22.59 28.03 1.19
CA SER A 2 -23.18 27.18 2.23
C SER A 2 -24.59 26.82 1.82
N ASN A 3 -24.90 25.52 1.70
CA ASN A 3 -26.24 25.05 1.33
C ASN A 3 -27.30 25.31 2.43
N PHE A 4 -26.91 25.86 3.58
CA PHE A 4 -27.77 26.04 4.74
C PHE A 4 -27.51 27.34 5.51
N THR A 5 -27.25 28.45 4.81
CA THR A 5 -27.20 29.76 5.47
C THR A 5 -28.54 30.06 6.17
N SER A 6 -28.48 30.34 7.48
CA SER A 6 -29.60 30.71 8.36
C SER A 6 -30.57 29.59 8.78
N ALA A 7 -30.26 28.31 8.54
CA ALA A 7 -31.09 27.21 9.04
C ALA A 7 -30.92 26.98 10.57
N HIS A 8 -32.03 26.89 11.30
CA HIS A 8 -32.10 26.57 12.73
C HIS A 8 -33.18 25.48 12.95
N ASP A 9 -33.10 24.73 14.06
CA ASP A 9 -34.08 23.71 14.49
C ASP A 9 -34.33 22.48 13.59
N PHE A 10 -33.30 21.98 12.88
CA PHE A 10 -33.42 20.70 12.15
C PHE A 10 -32.77 19.52 12.89
N SER A 11 -33.44 18.36 12.84
CA SER A 11 -32.96 17.08 13.35
C SER A 11 -32.67 16.14 12.17
N ILE A 12 -31.39 15.85 11.92
CA ILE A 12 -31.00 14.82 10.94
C ILE A 12 -31.14 13.45 11.61
N LYS A 13 -32.27 12.77 11.37
CA LYS A 13 -32.50 11.41 11.88
C LYS A 13 -31.76 10.35 11.04
N ASN A 14 -31.73 10.51 9.72
CA ASN A 14 -31.01 9.65 8.78
C ASN A 14 -30.30 10.53 7.74
N LEU A 15 -29.00 10.33 7.56
CA LEU A 15 -28.24 10.93 6.46
C LEU A 15 -28.23 9.92 5.31
N VAL A 16 -28.98 10.18 4.26
CA VAL A 16 -28.92 9.42 3.01
C VAL A 16 -28.14 10.26 2.01
N GLN A 17 -26.95 9.81 1.64
CA GLN A 17 -26.15 10.42 0.58
C GLN A 17 -26.73 9.97 -0.76
N ALA A 18 -27.58 10.80 -1.36
CA ALA A 18 -28.01 10.59 -2.74
C ALA A 18 -26.82 10.89 -3.67
N GLN A 19 -26.55 9.97 -4.59
CA GLN A 19 -25.52 10.12 -5.61
C GLN A 19 -25.86 11.31 -6.51
N ASN A 20 -24.84 12.12 -6.82
CA ASN A 20 -24.86 12.83 -8.09
C ASN A 20 -24.84 11.74 -9.17
N TYR A 21 -25.97 11.58 -9.87
CA TYR A 21 -25.95 10.88 -11.14
C TYR A 21 -24.92 11.58 -12.02
N HIS A 22 -23.92 10.85 -12.52
CA HIS A 22 -23.12 11.31 -13.64
C HIS A 22 -24.06 11.43 -14.84
N VAL A 23 -24.67 12.60 -15.00
CA VAL A 23 -25.21 13.01 -16.28
C VAL A 23 -24.00 13.20 -17.17
N HIS A 24 -23.77 12.28 -18.10
CA HIS A 24 -22.88 12.52 -19.22
C HIS A 24 -23.43 13.74 -19.98
N HIS A 25 -22.96 14.93 -19.63
CA HIS A 25 -23.03 16.05 -20.55
C HIS A 25 -22.18 15.66 -21.75
N GLN A 26 -22.83 15.24 -22.84
CA GLN A 26 -22.25 15.21 -24.18
C GLN A 26 -21.96 16.66 -24.60
N GLY A 27 -20.97 17.28 -23.97
CA GLY A 27 -20.31 18.47 -24.45
C GLY A 27 -19.26 18.03 -25.46
N ASN A 28 -19.34 18.59 -26.67
CA ASN A 28 -18.41 18.43 -27.80
C ASN A 28 -16.95 18.71 -27.38
N SER A 29 -16.33 17.72 -26.75
CA SER A 29 -14.88 17.65 -26.54
C SER A 29 -14.29 16.99 -27.78
N PRO A 30 -13.13 17.41 -28.29
CA PRO A 30 -12.42 16.63 -29.31
C PRO A 30 -12.30 15.19 -28.78
N GLY A 31 -12.70 14.20 -29.58
CA GLY A 31 -12.82 12.81 -29.12
C GLY A 31 -11.51 12.36 -28.49
N ARG A 32 -11.55 11.94 -27.21
CA ARG A 32 -10.37 11.44 -26.49
C ARG A 32 -9.76 10.29 -27.28
N SER A 33 -8.45 10.32 -27.45
CA SER A 33 -7.73 9.22 -28.06
C SER A 33 -7.81 7.97 -27.16
N PRO A 34 -7.78 6.75 -27.73
CA PRO A 34 -7.74 5.53 -26.92
C PRO A 34 -6.54 5.48 -25.96
N LEU A 35 -5.41 6.12 -26.31
CA LEU A 35 -4.26 6.25 -25.42
C LEU A 35 -4.58 7.14 -24.20
N GLU A 36 -5.27 8.26 -24.39
CA GLU A 36 -5.72 9.12 -23.27
C GLU A 36 -6.70 8.36 -22.37
N LEU A 37 -7.68 7.65 -22.95
CA LEU A 37 -8.61 6.82 -22.18
C LEU A 37 -7.88 5.73 -21.39
N LEU A 38 -6.89 5.07 -21.98
CA LEU A 38 -6.06 4.09 -21.27
C LEU A 38 -5.31 4.76 -20.10
N ARG A 39 -4.66 5.90 -20.33
CA ARG A 39 -3.89 6.63 -19.32
C ARG A 39 -4.74 7.18 -18.18
N GLU A 40 -6.00 7.52 -18.43
CA GLU A 40 -6.95 7.93 -17.38
C GLU A 40 -7.34 6.76 -16.47
N ASN A 41 -7.23 5.53 -16.97
CA ASN A 41 -7.63 4.31 -16.28
C ASN A 41 -6.45 3.45 -15.81
N ILE A 42 -5.25 4.02 -15.63
CA ILE A 42 -4.12 3.32 -14.99
C ILE A 42 -3.87 3.80 -13.56
N ALA A 43 -3.18 2.96 -12.80
CA ALA A 43 -2.60 3.29 -11.51
C ALA A 43 -1.10 3.59 -11.69
N SER A 44 -0.75 4.79 -12.14
CA SER A 44 0.67 5.21 -12.31
C SER A 44 1.49 5.10 -11.02
N GLY A 45 0.86 5.29 -9.86
CA GLY A 45 1.42 5.06 -8.52
C GLY A 45 1.85 3.61 -8.23
N ALA A 46 1.29 2.63 -8.95
CA ALA A 46 1.53 1.20 -8.75
C ALA A 46 2.75 0.65 -9.50
N LEU A 47 3.32 1.41 -10.45
CA LEU A 47 4.50 0.99 -11.22
C LEU A 47 5.72 0.93 -10.30
N HIS A 48 6.64 -0.03 -10.53
CA HIS A 48 7.86 -0.19 -9.73
C HIS A 48 8.69 1.11 -9.59
N ASN A 49 8.78 1.89 -10.68
CA ASN A 49 9.56 3.13 -10.80
C ASN A 49 8.73 4.41 -10.61
N SER A 50 7.53 4.30 -10.04
CA SER A 50 6.68 5.47 -9.80
C SER A 50 7.32 6.45 -8.81
N ALA A 51 7.16 7.75 -9.04
CA ALA A 51 7.58 8.78 -8.09
C ALA A 51 6.86 8.65 -6.74
N GLU A 52 5.64 8.10 -6.71
CA GLU A 52 4.92 7.79 -5.45
C GLU A 52 5.61 6.72 -4.60
N ARG A 53 6.58 6.00 -5.18
CA ARG A 53 7.41 4.98 -4.54
C ARG A 53 8.85 5.45 -4.27
N CYS A 54 9.11 6.77 -4.25
CA CYS A 54 10.44 7.30 -3.92
C CYS A 54 10.99 6.79 -2.58
N ASP A 55 10.11 6.60 -1.60
CA ASP A 55 10.44 6.09 -0.26
C ASP A 55 10.13 4.59 -0.10
N ALA A 56 9.83 3.87 -1.19
CA ALA A 56 9.52 2.46 -1.11
C ALA A 56 10.74 1.69 -0.59
N PRO A 57 10.54 0.74 0.34
CA PRO A 57 11.64 -0.01 0.90
C PRO A 57 12.31 -0.85 -0.20
N LYS A 58 13.63 -0.91 -0.16
CA LYS A 58 14.45 -1.85 -0.92
C LYS A 58 15.26 -2.68 0.06
N CYS A 59 15.70 -3.85 -0.37
CA CYS A 59 16.68 -4.61 0.39
C CYS A 59 17.96 -3.78 0.47
N LEU A 60 18.49 -3.62 1.68
CA LEU A 60 19.82 -3.07 1.87
C LEU A 60 20.82 -4.02 1.16
N PRO A 61 21.92 -3.52 0.56
CA PRO A 61 22.97 -4.39 0.06
C PRO A 61 23.31 -5.48 1.08
N GLU A 62 23.54 -6.70 0.58
CA GLU A 62 23.86 -7.90 1.38
C GLU A 62 22.71 -8.47 2.23
N THR A 63 21.55 -7.83 2.29
CA THR A 63 20.36 -8.40 2.98
C THR A 63 19.46 -9.18 2.03
N ARG A 64 18.84 -10.26 2.52
CA ARG A 64 17.86 -11.07 1.76
C ARG A 64 18.40 -11.57 0.41
N VAL A 65 19.70 -11.78 0.30
CA VAL A 65 20.36 -12.15 -0.96
C VAL A 65 19.87 -13.51 -1.45
N ALA A 66 19.87 -14.52 -0.56
CA ALA A 66 19.47 -15.88 -0.92
C ALA A 66 18.05 -15.98 -1.51
N VAL A 67 17.07 -15.28 -0.91
CA VAL A 67 15.69 -15.27 -1.43
C VAL A 67 15.57 -14.52 -2.76
N GLN A 68 16.31 -13.42 -2.93
CA GLN A 68 16.35 -12.69 -4.21
C GLN A 68 16.95 -13.55 -5.32
N GLU A 69 18.04 -14.27 -5.03
CA GLU A 69 18.67 -15.20 -5.96
C GLU A 69 17.77 -16.37 -6.33
N GLU A 70 17.05 -16.95 -5.36
CA GLU A 70 16.07 -18.02 -5.60
C GLU A 70 14.97 -17.54 -6.56
N ILE A 71 14.41 -16.34 -6.33
CA ILE A 71 13.41 -15.73 -7.20
C ILE A 71 13.98 -15.44 -8.61
N LEU A 72 15.17 -14.83 -8.70
CA LEU A 72 15.80 -14.50 -9.98
C LEU A 72 16.15 -15.76 -10.78
N SER A 73 16.58 -16.83 -10.11
CA SER A 73 16.81 -18.15 -10.71
C SER A 73 15.50 -18.71 -11.27
N TRP A 74 14.42 -18.67 -10.49
CA TRP A 74 13.09 -19.10 -10.94
C TRP A 74 12.59 -18.31 -12.16
N ILE A 75 12.86 -17.00 -12.24
CA ILE A 75 12.50 -16.16 -13.39
C ILE A 75 13.31 -16.53 -14.64
N THR A 76 14.62 -16.75 -14.48
CA THR A 76 15.54 -16.85 -15.61
C THR A 76 15.65 -18.26 -16.17
N LYS A 77 15.65 -19.28 -15.30
CA LYS A 77 15.92 -20.69 -15.62
C LYS A 77 14.72 -21.60 -15.44
N GLY A 78 13.65 -21.15 -14.79
CA GLY A 78 12.58 -22.09 -14.43
C GLY A 78 11.79 -22.67 -15.61
N ASP A 79 12.00 -22.16 -16.85
CA ASP A 79 11.41 -22.77 -18.06
C ASP A 79 12.15 -24.07 -18.45
N GLU A 80 13.36 -24.28 -17.92
CA GLU A 80 14.19 -25.48 -18.10
C GLU A 80 13.82 -26.59 -17.11
N ASP A 81 12.98 -26.30 -16.11
CA ASP A 81 12.53 -27.27 -15.12
C ASP A 81 11.69 -28.38 -15.76
N ARG A 82 11.71 -29.58 -15.17
CA ARG A 82 10.86 -30.71 -15.63
C ARG A 82 9.37 -30.37 -15.61
N GLU A 83 8.96 -29.55 -14.64
CA GLU A 83 7.61 -29.04 -14.51
C GLU A 83 7.66 -27.52 -14.27
N PRO A 84 7.76 -26.70 -15.34
CA PRO A 84 7.85 -25.24 -15.21
C PRO A 84 6.62 -24.67 -14.49
N LYS A 85 6.84 -23.99 -13.36
CA LYS A 85 5.78 -23.29 -12.63
C LYS A 85 5.63 -21.87 -13.18
N LYS A 86 4.40 -21.44 -13.43
CA LYS A 86 4.09 -20.10 -13.98
C LYS A 86 3.85 -19.06 -12.89
N ILE A 87 3.45 -19.48 -11.69
CA ILE A 87 3.19 -18.58 -10.57
C ILE A 87 4.14 -18.89 -9.41
N LEU A 88 4.79 -17.87 -8.87
CA LEU A 88 5.54 -17.94 -7.62
C LEU A 88 4.87 -17.05 -6.58
N TRP A 89 4.39 -17.66 -5.50
CA TRP A 89 3.80 -16.94 -4.38
C TRP A 89 4.85 -16.71 -3.29
N LEU A 90 5.32 -15.46 -3.15
CA LEU A 90 6.15 -15.00 -2.05
C LEU A 90 5.25 -14.62 -0.85
N SER A 91 5.18 -15.52 0.12
CA SER A 91 4.32 -15.40 1.29
C SER A 91 5.13 -15.12 2.55
N GLY A 92 4.51 -14.51 3.55
CA GLY A 92 5.15 -14.28 4.86
C GLY A 92 4.36 -13.32 5.73
N PRO A 93 4.67 -13.25 7.03
CA PRO A 93 3.96 -12.40 7.98
C PRO A 93 4.14 -10.89 7.69
N ALA A 94 3.36 -10.06 8.39
CA ALA A 94 3.51 -8.61 8.32
C ALA A 94 4.96 -8.21 8.67
N GLY A 95 5.54 -7.26 7.94
CA GLY A 95 6.87 -6.75 8.25
C GLY A 95 8.04 -7.68 7.96
N SER A 96 7.85 -8.81 7.27
CA SER A 96 8.94 -9.75 6.91
C SER A 96 9.87 -9.24 5.78
N GLY A 97 9.52 -8.14 5.12
CA GLY A 97 10.33 -7.54 4.04
C GLY A 97 9.90 -7.89 2.61
N LYS A 98 8.73 -8.50 2.41
CA LYS A 98 8.21 -8.88 1.06
C LYS A 98 8.30 -7.75 0.03
N THR A 99 7.76 -6.56 0.34
CA THR A 99 7.79 -5.39 -0.56
C THR A 99 9.20 -4.92 -0.89
N ALA A 100 10.15 -5.08 0.06
CA ALA A 100 11.56 -4.75 -0.17
C ALA A 100 12.22 -5.75 -1.13
N ILE A 101 11.91 -7.04 -0.97
CA ILE A 101 12.38 -8.11 -1.86
C ILE A 101 11.81 -7.94 -3.26
N THR A 102 10.48 -7.78 -3.41
CA THR A 102 9.85 -7.60 -4.73
C THR A 102 10.28 -6.31 -5.40
N GLY A 103 10.49 -5.23 -4.65
CA GLY A 103 11.07 -3.98 -5.16
C GLY A 103 12.46 -4.18 -5.74
N SER A 104 13.35 -4.86 -4.99
CA SER A 104 14.74 -5.11 -5.42
C SER A 104 14.80 -6.07 -6.62
N VAL A 105 13.96 -7.12 -6.63
CA VAL A 105 13.81 -8.03 -7.77
C VAL A 105 13.28 -7.28 -9.00
N ALA A 106 12.31 -6.37 -8.84
CA ALA A 106 11.78 -5.59 -9.96
C ALA A 106 12.86 -4.71 -10.60
N GLU A 107 13.71 -4.08 -9.80
CA GLU A 107 14.84 -3.29 -10.31
C GLU A 107 15.86 -4.15 -11.03
N ALA A 108 16.30 -5.25 -10.42
CA ALA A 108 17.21 -6.20 -11.06
C ALA A 108 16.63 -6.76 -12.38
N CYS A 109 15.33 -7.06 -12.41
CA CYS A 109 14.66 -7.49 -13.63
C CYS A 109 14.56 -6.38 -14.68
N LYS A 110 14.33 -5.13 -14.28
CA LYS A 110 14.28 -3.99 -15.20
C LYS A 110 15.64 -3.75 -15.86
N GLU A 111 16.72 -3.77 -15.07
CA GLU A 111 18.09 -3.61 -15.54
C GLU A 111 18.50 -4.72 -16.53
N ARG A 112 18.01 -5.95 -16.32
CA ARG A 112 18.27 -7.10 -17.18
C ARG A 112 17.30 -7.22 -18.37
N GLY A 113 16.36 -6.28 -18.54
CA GLY A 113 15.33 -6.35 -19.59
C GLY A 113 14.30 -7.49 -19.41
N LEU A 114 14.19 -8.04 -18.20
CA LEU A 114 13.30 -9.16 -17.85
C LEU A 114 11.92 -8.71 -17.35
N LEU A 115 11.78 -7.49 -16.83
CA LEU A 115 10.52 -7.02 -16.24
C LEU A 115 9.50 -6.65 -17.33
N ALA A 116 8.40 -7.39 -17.43
CA ALA A 116 7.33 -7.11 -18.38
C ALA A 116 6.36 -6.05 -17.86
N ALA A 117 5.85 -6.23 -16.63
CA ALA A 117 5.06 -5.22 -15.94
C ALA A 117 5.12 -5.42 -14.43
N SER A 118 4.66 -4.42 -13.70
CA SER A 118 4.61 -4.43 -12.24
C SER A 118 3.33 -3.77 -11.71
N PHE A 119 2.81 -4.27 -10.60
CA PHE A 119 1.74 -3.62 -9.86
C PHE A 119 1.97 -3.77 -8.35
N PHE A 120 2.31 -2.68 -7.68
CA PHE A 120 2.52 -2.64 -6.25
C PHE A 120 1.30 -2.02 -5.58
N PHE A 121 0.45 -2.84 -4.97
CA PHE A 121 -0.64 -2.35 -4.14
C PHE A 121 -0.11 -1.56 -2.94
N SER A 122 -0.92 -0.65 -2.41
CA SER A 122 -0.68 -0.04 -1.11
C SER A 122 -1.94 0.54 -0.51
N SER A 123 -2.34 0.05 0.66
CA SER A 123 -3.56 0.53 1.35
C SER A 123 -3.43 1.97 1.85
N PHE A 124 -2.20 2.48 2.02
CA PHE A 124 -1.87 3.84 2.47
C PHE A 124 -1.47 4.79 1.36
N SER A 125 -1.64 4.39 0.10
CA SER A 125 -1.37 5.28 -1.00
C SER A 125 -2.29 6.50 -0.95
N GLY A 126 -1.74 7.68 -1.27
CA GLY A 126 -2.56 8.86 -1.53
C GLY A 126 -3.42 8.71 -2.79
N SER A 127 -3.01 7.81 -3.70
CA SER A 127 -3.71 7.48 -4.94
C SER A 127 -4.68 6.32 -4.73
N ALA A 128 -5.98 6.57 -4.91
CA ALA A 128 -7.03 5.56 -4.78
C ALA A 128 -6.86 4.38 -5.75
N ASN A 129 -6.28 4.63 -6.93
CA ASN A 129 -6.10 3.63 -7.97
C ASN A 129 -5.08 2.54 -7.55
N ARG A 130 -4.17 2.84 -6.62
CA ARG A 130 -3.14 1.90 -6.13
C ARG A 130 -3.65 0.92 -5.07
N ARG A 131 -4.79 1.22 -4.44
CA ARG A 131 -5.45 0.32 -3.47
C ARG A 131 -6.63 -0.44 -4.08
N SER A 132 -7.06 -0.08 -5.29
CA SER A 132 -8.21 -0.68 -5.97
C SER A 132 -7.79 -1.67 -7.05
N LYS A 133 -8.62 -2.67 -7.30
CA LYS A 133 -8.47 -3.59 -8.43
C LYS A 133 -8.80 -2.96 -9.79
N ARG A 134 -9.57 -1.86 -9.84
CA ARG A 134 -10.19 -1.33 -11.07
C ARG A 134 -9.15 -1.03 -12.17
N CYS A 135 -8.02 -0.46 -11.80
CA CYS A 135 -6.93 -0.13 -12.73
C CYS A 135 -5.93 -1.29 -12.93
N PHE A 136 -6.16 -2.48 -12.36
CA PHE A 136 -5.14 -3.54 -12.32
C PHE A 136 -4.75 -4.00 -13.73
N VAL A 137 -5.71 -4.46 -14.53
CA VAL A 137 -5.44 -5.02 -15.86
C VAL A 137 -4.99 -3.95 -16.85
N SER A 138 -5.67 -2.80 -16.88
CA SER A 138 -5.29 -1.67 -17.74
C SER A 138 -3.87 -1.18 -17.48
N THR A 139 -3.42 -1.17 -16.22
CA THR A 139 -2.04 -0.79 -15.85
C THR A 139 -1.01 -1.82 -16.35
N LEU A 140 -1.36 -3.11 -16.33
CA LEU A 140 -0.51 -4.16 -16.90
C LEU A 140 -0.44 -4.01 -18.43
N ALA A 141 -1.58 -3.87 -19.10
CA ALA A 141 -1.66 -3.69 -20.55
C ALA A 141 -0.86 -2.45 -21.01
N TYR A 142 -1.01 -1.32 -20.31
CA TYR A 142 -0.26 -0.10 -20.58
C TYR A 142 1.26 -0.31 -20.49
N GLN A 143 1.74 -1.02 -19.46
CA GLN A 143 3.17 -1.33 -19.32
C GLN A 143 3.67 -2.28 -20.40
N LEU A 144 2.87 -3.28 -20.79
CA LEU A 144 3.25 -4.22 -21.85
C LEU A 144 3.51 -3.48 -23.16
N ILE A 145 2.60 -2.60 -23.59
CA ILE A 145 2.80 -1.85 -24.83
C ILE A 145 4.01 -0.91 -24.77
N GLN A 146 4.54 -0.54 -23.61
CA GLN A 146 5.78 0.25 -23.53
C GLN A 146 7.04 -0.51 -23.95
N HIS A 147 6.98 -1.83 -24.16
CA HIS A 147 8.09 -2.59 -24.71
C HIS A 147 7.96 -2.71 -26.22
N ASP A 148 9.05 -2.43 -26.94
CA ASP A 148 9.10 -2.48 -28.41
C ASP A 148 8.60 -3.82 -28.97
N VAL A 149 8.90 -4.93 -28.30
CA VAL A 149 8.46 -6.28 -28.70
C VAL A 149 6.95 -6.50 -28.61
N PHE A 150 6.24 -5.67 -27.84
CA PHE A 150 4.80 -5.74 -27.59
C PHE A 150 4.03 -4.57 -28.22
N GLN A 151 4.70 -3.58 -28.81
CA GLN A 151 4.09 -2.46 -29.53
C GLN A 151 2.99 -2.87 -30.54
N PRO A 152 3.08 -3.98 -31.30
CA PRO A 152 2.00 -4.36 -32.21
C PRO A 152 0.67 -4.72 -31.53
N MET A 153 0.64 -4.87 -30.19
CA MET A 153 -0.60 -5.01 -29.42
C MET A 153 -1.43 -3.73 -29.39
N GLU A 154 -0.81 -2.56 -29.59
CA GLU A 154 -1.45 -1.25 -29.43
C GLU A 154 -2.70 -1.12 -30.28
N GLU A 155 -2.64 -1.52 -31.55
CA GLU A 155 -3.79 -1.41 -32.47
C GLU A 155 -4.99 -2.24 -31.97
N THR A 156 -4.73 -3.45 -31.47
CA THR A 156 -5.79 -4.34 -30.95
C THR A 156 -6.40 -3.78 -29.65
N ILE A 157 -5.55 -3.25 -28.75
CA ILE A 157 -5.97 -2.62 -27.50
C ILE A 157 -6.79 -1.36 -27.78
N PHE A 158 -6.28 -0.46 -28.61
CA PHE A 158 -6.92 0.80 -28.95
C PHE A 158 -8.25 0.60 -29.67
N SER A 159 -8.31 -0.36 -30.60
CA SER A 159 -9.57 -0.74 -31.25
C SER A 159 -10.60 -1.25 -30.25
N SER A 160 -10.17 -2.01 -29.24
CA SER A 160 -11.05 -2.51 -28.18
C SER A 160 -11.59 -1.39 -27.29
N ILE A 161 -10.73 -0.45 -26.91
CA ILE A 161 -11.11 0.74 -26.12
C ILE A 161 -12.07 1.65 -26.92
N GLN A 162 -11.78 1.91 -28.19
CA GLN A 162 -12.65 2.73 -29.04
C GLN A 162 -14.03 2.12 -29.23
N ARG A 163 -14.09 0.79 -29.41
CA ARG A 163 -15.35 0.06 -29.59
C ARG A 163 -16.17 0.00 -28.29
N ASN A 164 -15.50 -0.16 -27.15
CA ASN A 164 -16.14 -0.25 -25.85
C ASN A 164 -15.35 0.51 -24.79
N PRO A 165 -15.56 1.84 -24.64
CA PRO A 165 -14.91 2.62 -23.60
C PRO A 165 -15.25 2.15 -22.18
N ALA A 166 -16.40 1.50 -21.98
CA ALA A 166 -16.81 0.93 -20.70
C ALA A 166 -16.01 -0.32 -20.31
N ILE A 167 -15.04 -0.77 -21.12
CA ILE A 167 -14.15 -1.89 -20.80
C ILE A 167 -13.47 -1.72 -19.43
N PHE A 168 -13.16 -0.50 -19.01
CA PHE A 168 -12.51 -0.23 -17.72
C PHE A 168 -13.43 -0.51 -16.51
N ASP A 169 -14.73 -0.66 -16.74
CA ASP A 169 -15.75 -0.95 -15.72
C ASP A 169 -16.27 -2.39 -15.79
N THR A 170 -15.78 -3.21 -16.73
CA THR A 170 -16.14 -4.63 -16.80
C THR A 170 -15.37 -5.46 -15.79
N ARG A 171 -15.73 -6.75 -15.66
CA ARG A 171 -14.98 -7.71 -14.83
C ARG A 171 -13.53 -7.77 -15.29
N LEU A 172 -12.61 -8.05 -14.36
CA LEU A 172 -11.19 -8.13 -14.68
C LEU A 172 -10.90 -9.22 -15.71
N SER A 173 -11.69 -10.30 -15.76
CA SER A 173 -11.56 -11.35 -16.77
C SER A 173 -11.80 -10.84 -18.20
N ASP A 174 -12.81 -9.97 -18.36
CA ASP A 174 -13.17 -9.39 -19.66
C ASP A 174 -12.13 -8.34 -20.09
N GLN A 175 -11.61 -7.58 -19.11
CA GLN A 175 -10.47 -6.68 -19.33
C GLN A 175 -9.22 -7.46 -19.73
N LEU A 176 -8.89 -8.56 -19.03
CA LEU A 176 -7.71 -9.36 -19.30
C LEU A 176 -7.75 -9.93 -20.71
N GLU A 177 -8.91 -10.48 -21.09
CA GLU A 177 -9.11 -11.02 -22.43
C GLU A 177 -8.95 -9.94 -23.50
N SER A 178 -9.61 -8.78 -23.33
CA SER A 178 -9.65 -7.72 -24.34
C SER A 178 -8.34 -6.92 -24.45
N LEU A 179 -7.67 -6.68 -23.33
CA LEU A 179 -6.52 -5.76 -23.24
C LEU A 179 -5.18 -6.48 -23.17
N VAL A 180 -5.15 -7.79 -22.87
CA VAL A 180 -3.89 -8.54 -22.71
C VAL A 180 -3.89 -9.81 -23.56
N LEU A 181 -4.79 -10.77 -23.33
CA LEU A 181 -4.68 -12.10 -23.95
C LEU A 181 -5.00 -12.09 -25.45
N SER A 182 -6.12 -11.49 -25.86
CA SER A 182 -6.44 -11.36 -27.28
C SER A 182 -5.35 -10.60 -28.05
N PRO A 183 -4.87 -9.43 -27.58
CA PRO A 183 -3.71 -8.78 -28.18
C PRO A 183 -2.44 -9.65 -28.18
N LEU A 184 -2.15 -10.44 -27.13
CA LEU A 184 -0.99 -11.34 -27.13
C LEU A 184 -1.08 -12.44 -28.20
N ARG A 185 -2.27 -12.99 -28.43
CA ARG A 185 -2.51 -14.05 -29.42
C ARG A 185 -2.32 -13.58 -30.86
N THR A 186 -2.41 -12.28 -31.17
CA THR A 186 -2.18 -11.75 -32.52
C THR A 186 -0.70 -11.69 -32.91
N LEU A 187 0.22 -11.81 -31.94
CA LEU A 187 1.64 -11.52 -32.13
C LEU A 187 2.45 -12.69 -32.67
N GLY A 188 1.82 -13.84 -32.92
CA GLY A 188 2.45 -15.05 -33.44
C GLY A 188 3.51 -15.68 -32.50
N PRO A 189 4.23 -16.72 -32.96
CA PRO A 189 5.28 -17.36 -32.18
C PRO A 189 6.43 -16.39 -31.90
N ARG A 190 6.89 -16.33 -30.65
CA ARG A 190 7.92 -15.39 -30.22
C ARG A 190 9.26 -16.05 -29.94
N SER A 191 10.33 -15.28 -30.13
CA SER A 191 11.66 -15.61 -29.62
C SER A 191 11.64 -15.69 -28.09
N SER A 192 12.45 -16.57 -27.52
CA SER A 192 12.67 -16.67 -26.07
C SER A 192 13.37 -15.46 -25.45
N ALA A 193 13.85 -14.53 -26.27
CA ALA A 193 14.42 -13.25 -25.85
C ALA A 193 13.32 -12.19 -25.67
N GLY A 194 13.21 -11.65 -24.45
CA GLY A 194 12.26 -10.58 -24.12
C GLY A 194 11.90 -10.55 -22.63
N PRO A 195 10.98 -9.65 -22.23
CA PRO A 195 10.49 -9.59 -20.86
C PRO A 195 9.87 -10.91 -20.42
N LYS A 196 10.18 -11.37 -19.20
CA LYS A 196 9.85 -12.69 -18.67
C LYS A 196 8.87 -12.66 -17.50
N VAL A 197 8.74 -11.57 -16.74
CA VAL A 197 8.02 -11.59 -15.45
C VAL A 197 7.05 -10.43 -15.27
N LEU A 198 5.85 -10.74 -14.74
CA LEU A 198 4.98 -9.77 -14.07
C LEU A 198 5.19 -9.86 -12.56
N ILE A 199 5.37 -8.72 -11.90
CA ILE A 199 5.55 -8.64 -10.44
C ILE A 199 4.36 -7.93 -9.81
N ILE A 200 3.65 -8.62 -8.93
CA ILE A 200 2.51 -8.10 -8.18
C ILE A 200 2.85 -8.15 -6.70
N ASP A 201 2.85 -7.01 -6.03
CA ASP A 201 3.20 -6.90 -4.61
C ASP A 201 2.02 -6.37 -3.81
N GLY A 202 1.85 -6.90 -2.60
CA GLY A 202 0.90 -6.39 -1.63
C GLY A 202 -0.56 -6.70 -1.96
N LEU A 203 -0.89 -7.84 -2.58
CA LEU A 203 -2.30 -8.19 -2.87
C LEU A 203 -3.19 -8.16 -1.61
N ASP A 204 -2.63 -8.45 -0.45
CA ASP A 204 -3.34 -8.32 0.83
C ASP A 204 -3.73 -6.88 1.17
N GLU A 205 -3.05 -5.88 0.58
CA GLU A 205 -3.33 -4.44 0.71
C GLU A 205 -4.36 -3.91 -0.30
N CYS A 206 -4.89 -4.78 -1.18
CA CYS A 206 -6.06 -4.43 -2.00
C CYS A 206 -7.26 -4.13 -1.08
N LEU A 207 -7.93 -3.02 -1.34
CA LEU A 207 -9.13 -2.59 -0.65
C LEU A 207 -10.31 -2.65 -1.61
N SER A 208 -11.48 -3.00 -1.08
CA SER A 208 -12.72 -2.96 -1.86
C SER A 208 -13.10 -1.53 -2.18
N ASP A 209 -13.82 -1.32 -3.28
CA ASP A 209 -14.44 -0.03 -3.59
C ASP A 209 -15.33 0.42 -2.40
N PRO A 210 -15.07 1.59 -1.79
CA PRO A 210 -15.87 2.13 -0.69
C PRO A 210 -17.31 2.44 -1.09
N PHE A 211 -17.58 2.61 -2.38
CA PHE A 211 -18.89 2.96 -2.93
C PHE A 211 -19.68 1.75 -3.45
N ASP A 212 -19.13 0.53 -3.36
CA ASP A 212 -19.90 -0.69 -3.66
C ASP A 212 -21.03 -0.86 -2.63
N THR A 213 -22.26 -0.60 -3.08
CA THR A 213 -23.50 -0.67 -2.28
C THR A 213 -24.01 -2.09 -2.07
N ALA A 214 -23.28 -3.12 -2.52
CA ALA A 214 -23.70 -4.50 -2.30
C ALA A 214 -23.81 -4.82 -0.81
N THR A 215 -24.81 -5.64 -0.44
CA THR A 215 -25.19 -6.02 0.94
C THR A 215 -24.10 -6.74 1.75
N TRP A 216 -22.93 -6.96 1.17
CA TRP A 216 -21.81 -7.67 1.78
C TRP A 216 -21.06 -6.80 2.80
N GLY A 217 -20.37 -7.43 3.75
CA GLY A 217 -19.45 -6.75 4.65
C GLY A 217 -18.19 -6.27 3.92
N VAL A 218 -17.52 -5.24 4.45
CA VAL A 218 -16.26 -4.69 3.89
C VAL A 218 -15.21 -5.79 3.67
N GLN A 219 -15.04 -6.68 4.64
CA GLN A 219 -14.09 -7.79 4.56
C GLN A 219 -14.43 -8.77 3.42
N GLN A 220 -15.71 -9.09 3.23
CA GLN A 220 -16.16 -10.00 2.16
C GLN A 220 -15.95 -9.38 0.78
N ARG A 221 -16.17 -8.06 0.63
CA ARG A 221 -15.87 -7.35 -0.62
C ARG A 221 -14.37 -7.37 -0.93
N LYS A 222 -13.52 -7.11 0.07
CA LYS A 222 -12.06 -7.20 -0.06
C LYS A 222 -11.63 -8.59 -0.52
N GLU A 223 -12.14 -9.64 0.13
CA GLU A 223 -11.82 -11.03 -0.21
C GLU A 223 -12.26 -11.39 -1.64
N ARG A 224 -13.43 -10.89 -2.08
CA ARG A 224 -13.91 -11.06 -3.45
C ARG A 224 -12.99 -10.39 -4.47
N ASP A 225 -12.52 -9.17 -4.18
CA ASP A 225 -11.62 -8.44 -5.06
C ASP A 225 -10.26 -9.13 -5.18
N GLN A 226 -9.73 -9.63 -4.06
CA GLN A 226 -8.52 -10.45 -4.05
C GLN A 226 -8.68 -11.73 -4.85
N LEU A 227 -9.82 -12.43 -4.71
CA LEU A 227 -10.12 -13.63 -5.50
C LEU A 227 -10.24 -13.33 -6.99
N GLU A 228 -10.86 -12.22 -7.38
CA GLU A 228 -10.96 -11.84 -8.79
C GLU A 228 -9.59 -11.58 -9.40
N ILE A 229 -8.70 -10.87 -8.68
CA ILE A 229 -7.30 -10.67 -9.11
C ILE A 229 -6.56 -12.01 -9.25
N LEU A 230 -6.70 -12.90 -8.27
CA LEU A 230 -6.08 -14.23 -8.31
C LEU A 230 -6.60 -15.08 -9.48
N ALA A 231 -7.91 -15.03 -9.76
CA ALA A 231 -8.54 -15.73 -10.86
C ALA A 231 -8.01 -15.24 -12.22
N VAL A 232 -7.86 -13.92 -12.42
CA VAL A 232 -7.31 -13.39 -13.69
C VAL A 232 -5.82 -13.69 -13.85
N LEU A 233 -5.04 -13.68 -12.76
CA LEU A 233 -3.63 -14.10 -12.82
C LEU A 233 -3.50 -15.58 -13.17
N LEU A 234 -4.36 -16.44 -12.64
CA LEU A 234 -4.42 -17.85 -13.02
C LEU A 234 -4.84 -18.02 -14.48
N GLN A 235 -5.90 -17.33 -14.92
CA GLN A 235 -6.37 -17.34 -16.30
C GLN A 235 -5.24 -16.96 -17.27
N ALA A 236 -4.48 -15.92 -16.94
CA ALA A 236 -3.32 -15.53 -17.71
C ALA A 236 -2.23 -16.62 -17.71
N ALA A 237 -1.87 -17.15 -16.54
CA ALA A 237 -0.79 -18.13 -16.39
C ALA A 237 -1.03 -19.45 -17.15
N VAL A 238 -2.28 -19.85 -17.37
CA VAL A 238 -2.64 -21.07 -18.11
C VAL A 238 -2.85 -20.84 -19.61
N ASP A 239 -2.87 -19.58 -20.05
CA ASP A 239 -3.05 -19.26 -21.47
C ASP A 239 -1.74 -19.51 -22.24
N PRO A 240 -1.74 -20.30 -23.33
CA PRO A 240 -0.54 -20.58 -24.10
C PRO A 240 0.11 -19.35 -24.74
N ALA A 241 -0.65 -18.28 -25.00
CA ALA A 241 -0.12 -17.05 -25.57
C ALA A 241 0.47 -16.11 -24.52
N PHE A 242 0.35 -16.43 -23.23
CA PHE A 242 0.90 -15.64 -22.14
C PHE A 242 2.33 -16.12 -21.81
N PRO A 243 3.38 -15.38 -22.23
CA PRO A 243 4.76 -15.86 -22.12
C PRO A 243 5.35 -15.66 -20.72
N PHE A 244 4.68 -14.90 -19.85
CA PHE A 244 5.28 -14.41 -18.62
C PHE A 244 5.13 -15.39 -17.45
N ARG A 245 6.07 -15.31 -16.53
CA ARG A 245 5.98 -15.79 -15.16
C ARG A 245 5.34 -14.72 -14.28
N ILE A 246 4.68 -15.12 -13.21
CA ILE A 246 3.97 -14.23 -12.29
C ILE A 246 4.58 -14.38 -10.89
N LEU A 247 5.29 -13.36 -10.42
CA LEU A 247 5.69 -13.25 -9.02
C LEU A 247 4.60 -12.49 -8.27
N LEU A 248 3.93 -13.16 -7.33
CA LEU A 248 2.92 -12.56 -6.47
C LEU A 248 3.43 -12.54 -5.02
N ALA A 249 3.47 -11.36 -4.39
CA ALA A 249 3.77 -11.23 -2.97
C ALA A 249 2.55 -10.78 -2.18
N SER A 250 2.29 -11.47 -1.07
CA SER A 250 1.21 -11.12 -0.14
C SER A 250 1.40 -11.76 1.23
N ARG A 251 0.63 -11.31 2.20
CA ARG A 251 0.42 -12.07 3.44
C ARG A 251 -0.44 -13.31 3.17
N PRO A 252 -0.29 -14.38 3.96
CA PRO A 252 -1.14 -15.57 3.88
C PRO A 252 -2.53 -15.32 4.51
N GLU A 253 -3.24 -14.29 4.07
CA GLU A 253 -4.64 -14.07 4.46
C GLU A 253 -5.47 -15.33 4.06
N PRO A 254 -6.50 -15.72 4.84
CA PRO A 254 -7.18 -17.01 4.67
C PRO A 254 -7.67 -17.26 3.23
N ILE A 255 -8.21 -16.24 2.57
CA ILE A 255 -8.73 -16.35 1.21
C ILE A 255 -7.63 -16.63 0.18
N ILE A 256 -6.46 -16.01 0.33
CA ILE A 256 -5.30 -16.20 -0.55
C ILE A 256 -4.70 -17.58 -0.33
N LYS A 257 -4.53 -17.98 0.94
CA LYS A 257 -4.03 -19.30 1.31
C LYS A 257 -4.94 -20.41 0.77
N ASN A 258 -6.26 -20.24 0.92
CA ASN A 258 -7.24 -21.18 0.39
C ASN A 258 -7.16 -21.30 -1.13
N PHE A 259 -7.04 -20.17 -1.85
CA PHE A 259 -6.88 -20.18 -3.30
C PHE A 259 -5.66 -20.98 -3.74
N PHE A 260 -4.47 -20.72 -3.19
CA PHE A 260 -3.27 -21.51 -3.54
C PHE A 260 -3.36 -22.97 -3.08
N GLY A 261 -4.07 -23.25 -1.99
CA GLY A 261 -4.34 -24.61 -1.53
C GLY A 261 -5.21 -25.44 -2.48
N THR A 262 -6.07 -24.81 -3.29
CA THR A 262 -6.87 -25.50 -4.31
C THR A 262 -6.17 -25.62 -5.66
N LEU A 263 -5.12 -24.83 -5.91
CA LEU A 263 -4.38 -24.89 -7.16
C LEU A 263 -3.48 -26.13 -7.24
N SER A 264 -3.35 -26.64 -8.48
CA SER A 264 -2.37 -27.68 -8.75
C SER A 264 -0.95 -27.19 -8.46
N GLN A 265 -0.18 -28.02 -7.76
CA GLN A 265 1.28 -27.83 -7.58
C GLN A 265 2.03 -27.82 -8.92
N LYS A 266 1.37 -28.17 -10.04
CA LYS A 266 1.94 -28.05 -11.39
C LYS A 266 2.01 -26.62 -11.91
N ILE A 267 1.16 -25.71 -11.40
CA ILE A 267 1.04 -24.35 -11.91
C ILE A 267 1.81 -23.35 -11.06
N HIS A 268 1.89 -23.59 -9.75
CA HIS A 268 2.47 -22.64 -8.80
C HIS A 268 3.55 -23.26 -7.92
N SER A 269 4.34 -22.39 -7.32
CA SER A 269 5.30 -22.67 -6.25
C SER A 269 5.16 -21.60 -5.17
N GLN A 270 5.64 -21.89 -3.95
CA GLN A 270 5.57 -20.96 -2.83
C GLN A 270 6.95 -20.81 -2.21
N ILE A 271 7.36 -19.56 -2.00
CA ILE A 271 8.43 -19.21 -1.05
C ILE A 271 7.76 -18.58 0.15
N PHE A 272 7.86 -19.23 1.31
CA PHE A 272 7.46 -18.63 2.57
C PHE A 272 8.70 -18.02 3.24
N ILE A 273 8.63 -16.73 3.61
CA ILE A 273 9.72 -16.04 4.30
C ILE A 273 9.67 -16.47 5.77
N ASP A 274 10.58 -17.36 6.14
CA ASP A 274 10.79 -17.88 7.47
C ASP A 274 12.28 -17.85 7.87
N GLU A 275 12.61 -18.59 8.93
CA GLU A 275 13.96 -18.72 9.49
C GLU A 275 14.98 -19.32 8.51
N LYS A 276 14.57 -20.01 7.43
CA LYS A 276 15.49 -20.53 6.39
C LYS A 276 16.39 -19.43 5.82
N TYR A 277 15.88 -18.20 5.77
CA TYR A 277 16.58 -17.05 5.20
C TYR A 277 17.30 -16.19 6.26
N GLU A 278 17.54 -16.75 7.46
CA GLU A 278 18.31 -16.14 8.54
C GLU A 278 17.97 -14.65 8.79
N PRO A 279 16.68 -14.31 9.03
CA PRO A 279 16.23 -12.92 9.08
C PRO A 279 16.98 -12.08 10.13
N ASP A 280 17.38 -12.69 11.24
CA ASP A 280 18.11 -12.01 12.32
C ASP A 280 19.49 -11.52 11.88
N LYS A 281 20.20 -12.27 11.03
CA LYS A 281 21.48 -11.82 10.44
C LYS A 281 21.28 -10.59 9.55
N ASP A 282 20.27 -10.64 8.69
CA ASP A 282 19.96 -9.53 7.81
C ASP A 282 19.46 -8.29 8.59
N ILE A 283 18.70 -8.50 9.67
CA ILE A 283 18.26 -7.41 10.57
C ILE A 283 19.46 -6.78 11.27
N ALA A 284 20.44 -7.58 11.74
CA ALA A 284 21.66 -7.06 12.34
C ALA A 284 22.45 -6.19 11.34
N LEU A 285 22.60 -6.63 10.09
CA LEU A 285 23.22 -5.84 9.02
C LEU A 285 22.46 -4.53 8.78
N PHE A 286 21.13 -4.60 8.69
CA PHE A 286 20.28 -3.43 8.53
C PHE A 286 20.45 -2.41 9.67
N LEU A 287 20.37 -2.86 10.92
CA LEU A 287 20.55 -2.02 12.10
C LEU A 287 21.94 -1.38 12.12
N ASN A 288 23.00 -2.16 11.88
CA ASN A 288 24.37 -1.64 11.87
C ASN A 288 24.59 -0.57 10.80
N SER A 289 24.06 -0.79 9.59
CA SER A 289 24.11 0.22 8.53
C SER A 289 23.39 1.50 8.93
N LYS A 290 22.17 1.38 9.48
CA LYS A 290 21.36 2.54 9.87
C LYS A 290 21.90 3.29 11.08
N PHE A 291 22.40 2.60 12.09
CA PHE A 291 23.12 3.26 13.18
C PHE A 291 24.40 3.94 12.71
N SER A 292 25.11 3.38 11.72
CA SER A 292 26.26 4.06 11.11
C SER A 292 25.88 5.38 10.43
N GLU A 293 24.74 5.41 9.73
CA GLU A 293 24.19 6.65 9.16
C GLU A 293 23.85 7.68 10.25
N ILE A 294 23.15 7.26 11.30
CA ILE A 294 22.79 8.11 12.45
C ILE A 294 24.05 8.64 13.15
N ARG A 295 25.06 7.80 13.39
CA ARG A 295 26.33 8.22 13.99
C ARG A 295 26.97 9.38 13.23
N ARG A 296 27.07 9.25 11.91
CA ARG A 296 27.64 10.29 11.04
C ARG A 296 26.82 11.58 11.09
N ARG A 297 25.50 11.48 11.08
CA ARG A 297 24.60 12.64 11.08
C ARG A 297 24.65 13.44 12.37
N TYR A 298 24.72 12.76 13.52
CA TYR A 298 24.65 13.39 14.84
C TYR A 298 26.00 13.47 15.57
N GLY A 299 27.10 13.07 14.94
CA GLY A 299 28.44 13.14 15.52
C GLY A 299 28.65 12.21 16.73
N LEU A 300 28.02 11.02 16.72
CA LEU A 300 28.08 10.06 17.82
C LEU A 300 29.31 9.15 17.71
N PRO A 301 29.86 8.63 18.83
CA PRO A 301 31.05 7.80 18.81
C PRO A 301 30.81 6.48 18.08
N GLN A 302 31.87 5.90 17.49
CA GLN A 302 31.80 4.63 16.76
C GLN A 302 31.28 3.45 17.61
N SER A 303 31.51 3.51 18.93
CA SER A 303 31.01 2.52 19.89
C SER A 303 29.51 2.64 20.19
N TRP A 304 28.80 3.58 19.58
CA TRP A 304 27.36 3.77 19.78
C TRP A 304 26.53 3.29 18.57
N PRO A 305 25.49 2.47 18.78
CA PRO A 305 25.23 1.70 19.99
C PRO A 305 26.27 0.57 20.16
N SER A 306 26.30 -0.06 21.33
CA SER A 306 27.13 -1.25 21.54
C SER A 306 26.55 -2.46 20.82
N ASP A 307 27.40 -3.44 20.52
CA ASP A 307 26.97 -4.70 19.87
C ASP A 307 25.90 -5.43 20.70
N ALA A 308 25.99 -5.37 22.04
CA ALA A 308 25.00 -5.94 22.94
C ALA A 308 23.61 -5.30 22.75
N VAL A 309 23.55 -3.99 22.50
CA VAL A 309 22.30 -3.28 22.20
C VAL A 309 21.76 -3.71 20.84
N VAL A 310 22.62 -3.83 19.82
CA VAL A 310 22.20 -4.31 18.50
C VAL A 310 21.63 -5.73 18.59
N ASN A 311 22.32 -6.64 19.29
CA ASN A 311 21.87 -8.02 19.48
C ASN A 311 20.52 -8.07 20.21
N SER A 312 20.33 -7.26 21.24
CA SER A 312 19.04 -7.17 21.93
C SER A 312 17.93 -6.70 20.99
N LEU A 313 18.18 -5.70 20.13
CA LEU A 313 17.19 -5.25 19.15
C LEU A 313 16.87 -6.33 18.10
N VAL A 314 17.87 -7.12 17.68
CA VAL A 314 17.68 -8.26 16.76
C VAL A 314 16.78 -9.31 17.42
N GLU A 315 17.11 -9.71 18.66
CA GLU A 315 16.32 -10.69 19.41
C GLU A 315 14.86 -10.26 19.59
N ASN A 316 14.63 -8.95 19.80
CA ASN A 316 13.29 -8.38 19.94
C ASN A 316 12.56 -8.22 18.61
N ALA A 317 13.29 -8.02 17.51
CA ALA A 317 12.70 -7.99 16.19
C ALA A 317 12.04 -9.33 15.83
N SER A 318 12.54 -10.45 16.36
CA SER A 318 11.98 -11.80 16.14
C SER A 318 11.70 -12.05 14.65
N GLY A 319 12.71 -11.82 13.80
CA GLY A 319 12.61 -11.94 12.35
C GLY A 319 11.78 -10.87 11.62
N GLN A 320 11.20 -9.87 12.32
CA GLN A 320 10.35 -8.84 11.74
C GLN A 320 11.11 -7.53 11.47
N PHE A 321 11.49 -7.32 10.20
CA PHE A 321 12.16 -6.09 9.75
C PHE A 321 11.43 -4.80 10.11
N ILE A 322 10.10 -4.85 10.19
CA ILE A 322 9.30 -3.69 10.56
C ILE A 322 9.62 -3.17 11.97
N TYR A 323 9.95 -4.05 12.90
CA TYR A 323 10.37 -3.65 14.24
C TYR A 323 11.66 -2.82 14.14
N ALA A 324 12.69 -3.37 13.50
CA ALA A 324 13.96 -2.69 13.30
C ALA A 324 13.81 -1.36 12.55
N ALA A 325 13.01 -1.34 11.47
CA ALA A 325 12.74 -0.12 10.72
C ALA A 325 12.01 0.94 11.56
N THR A 326 11.05 0.54 12.40
CA THR A 326 10.33 1.46 13.29
C THR A 326 11.25 2.01 14.38
N VAL A 327 12.11 1.16 14.97
CA VAL A 327 13.13 1.59 15.93
C VAL A 327 14.07 2.62 15.31
N ILE A 328 14.60 2.35 14.11
CA ILE A 328 15.49 3.29 13.42
C ILE A 328 14.77 4.62 13.16
N ARG A 329 13.53 4.60 12.66
CA ARG A 329 12.76 5.84 12.42
C ARG A 329 12.48 6.62 13.72
N PHE A 330 12.22 5.91 14.81
CA PHE A 330 12.03 6.54 16.12
C PHE A 330 13.32 7.15 16.63
N VAL A 331 14.44 6.43 16.57
CA VAL A 331 15.76 6.91 17.02
C VAL A 331 16.26 8.08 16.18
N ASP A 332 15.97 8.09 14.89
CA ASP A 332 16.34 9.16 13.96
C ASP A 332 15.36 10.36 13.97
N ASP A 333 14.28 10.30 14.76
CA ASP A 333 13.32 11.40 14.86
C ASP A 333 13.96 12.63 15.53
N SER A 334 13.75 13.79 14.91
CA SER A 334 14.30 15.10 15.28
C SER A 334 13.80 15.67 16.62
N SER A 335 12.88 14.99 17.29
CA SER A 335 12.23 15.45 18.52
C SER A 335 13.12 15.41 19.76
N ASP A 336 14.16 14.56 19.81
CA ASP A 336 15.14 14.44 20.90
C ASP A 336 16.46 13.82 20.39
N SER A 337 17.49 13.72 21.25
CA SER A 337 18.77 13.10 20.86
C SER A 337 18.60 11.59 20.58
N PRO A 338 19.27 11.04 19.55
CA PRO A 338 19.18 9.60 19.22
C PRO A 338 19.52 8.66 20.40
N THR A 339 20.46 9.06 21.26
CA THR A 339 20.83 8.28 22.45
C THR A 339 19.65 8.13 23.41
N LYS A 340 18.97 9.23 23.76
CA LYS A 340 17.78 9.19 24.63
C LYS A 340 16.62 8.45 23.99
N GLN A 341 16.43 8.59 22.68
CA GLN A 341 15.40 7.87 21.93
C GLN A 341 15.65 6.36 22.03
N LEU A 342 16.89 5.93 21.81
CA LEU A 342 17.29 4.53 21.90
C LEU A 342 17.12 4.00 23.34
N ASP A 343 17.53 4.76 24.35
CA ASP A 343 17.34 4.37 25.76
C ASP A 343 15.85 4.18 26.10
N ARG A 344 14.96 4.99 25.53
CA ARG A 344 13.50 4.80 25.69
C ARG A 344 13.05 3.48 25.10
N VAL A 345 13.49 3.16 23.87
CA VAL A 345 13.17 1.87 23.23
C VAL A 345 13.65 0.71 24.09
N LEU A 346 14.88 0.77 24.60
CA LEU A 346 15.46 -0.30 25.42
C LEU A 346 14.73 -0.50 26.76
N ARG A 347 14.19 0.55 27.37
CA ARG A 347 13.38 0.45 28.61
C ARG A 347 12.03 -0.25 28.39
N LEU A 348 11.56 -0.37 27.16
CA LEU A 348 10.29 -1.05 26.83
C LEU A 348 10.45 -2.55 26.70
N LEU A 349 11.68 -3.03 26.58
CA LEU A 349 12.00 -4.43 26.37
C LEU A 349 11.74 -5.21 27.67
N GLN A 350 10.47 -5.52 27.92
CA GLN A 350 10.13 -6.59 28.86
C GLN A 350 10.21 -7.93 28.12
N PRO A 351 10.59 -9.02 28.80
CA PRO A 351 10.55 -10.35 28.21
C PRO A 351 9.08 -10.69 27.89
N VAL A 352 8.74 -10.66 26.61
CA VAL A 352 7.47 -11.17 26.09
C VAL A 352 7.70 -12.59 25.61
N ASP A 353 6.82 -13.50 25.99
CA ASP A 353 6.87 -14.88 25.52
C ASP A 353 6.53 -14.93 24.02
N LYS A 354 7.52 -15.35 23.22
CA LYS A 354 7.46 -15.37 21.76
C LYS A 354 6.41 -16.36 21.24
N ASP A 355 6.07 -17.38 22.02
CA ASP A 355 5.14 -18.43 21.59
C ASP A 355 3.67 -18.03 21.77
N THR A 356 3.39 -17.08 22.66
CA THR A 356 2.03 -16.61 22.95
C THR A 356 1.68 -15.26 22.31
N GLU A 357 2.66 -14.38 22.07
CA GLU A 357 2.44 -13.06 21.47
C GLU A 357 3.40 -12.76 20.29
N PRO A 358 3.12 -13.26 19.07
CA PRO A 358 4.03 -13.13 17.92
C PRO A 358 4.28 -11.68 17.46
N PHE A 359 3.44 -10.73 17.88
CA PHE A 359 3.63 -9.28 17.64
C PHE A 359 3.93 -8.49 18.92
N GLY A 360 4.13 -9.15 20.06
CA GLY A 360 4.13 -8.48 21.37
C GLY A 360 5.15 -7.34 21.50
N GLN A 361 6.38 -7.54 20.99
CA GLN A 361 7.41 -6.49 21.00
C GLN A 361 7.09 -5.32 20.05
N LEU A 362 6.54 -5.63 18.86
CA LEU A 362 6.11 -4.62 17.91
C LEU A 362 4.92 -3.81 18.45
N ASP A 363 3.98 -4.48 19.11
CA ASP A 363 2.82 -3.88 19.74
C ASP A 363 3.21 -3.05 20.96
N ALA A 364 4.19 -3.49 21.74
CA ALA A 364 4.78 -2.70 22.82
C ALA A 364 5.41 -1.41 22.29
N LEU A 365 6.13 -1.47 21.16
CA LEU A 365 6.69 -0.30 20.50
C LEU A 365 5.58 0.65 20.01
N TYR A 366 4.55 0.14 19.33
CA TYR A 366 3.41 0.97 18.90
C TYR A 366 2.68 1.61 20.07
N ARG A 367 2.40 0.84 21.13
CA ARG A 367 1.79 1.35 22.37
C ARG A 367 2.63 2.45 22.97
N HIS A 368 3.95 2.29 23.02
CA HIS A 368 4.84 3.32 23.54
C HIS A 368 4.76 4.61 22.74
N VAL A 369 4.91 4.53 21.42
CA VAL A 369 4.87 5.71 20.55
C VAL A 369 3.51 6.43 20.70
N LEU A 370 2.40 5.69 20.74
CA LEU A 370 1.08 6.26 20.99
C LEU A 370 0.96 6.88 22.39
N SER A 371 1.46 6.21 23.43
CA SER A 371 1.40 6.69 24.82
C SER A 371 2.24 7.94 25.07
N SER A 372 3.22 8.21 24.19
CA SER A 372 4.01 9.44 24.24
C SER A 372 3.21 10.67 23.78
N THR A 373 2.02 10.49 23.20
CA THR A 373 1.17 11.59 22.75
C THR A 373 0.30 12.15 23.87
N PRO A 374 -0.10 13.43 23.83
CA PRO A 374 -0.88 14.05 24.91
C PRO A 374 -2.27 13.41 25.15
N ASN A 375 -2.87 12.82 24.12
CA ASN A 375 -4.19 12.19 24.20
C ASN A 375 -4.27 10.96 23.26
N PRO A 376 -3.76 9.79 23.70
CA PRO A 376 -3.70 8.60 22.86
C PRO A 376 -5.06 8.13 22.31
N PRO A 377 -6.17 8.15 23.08
CA PRO A 377 -7.50 7.82 22.54
C PRO A 377 -7.93 8.71 21.37
N LEU A 378 -7.72 10.03 21.46
CA LEU A 378 -8.05 10.95 20.39
C LEU A 378 -7.14 10.77 19.17
N VAL A 379 -5.86 10.50 19.39
CA VAL A 379 -4.90 10.18 18.32
C VAL A 379 -5.35 8.95 17.53
N VAL A 380 -5.74 7.87 18.20
CA VAL A 380 -6.27 6.68 17.52
C VAL A 380 -7.50 7.02 16.68
N VAL A 381 -8.43 7.83 17.21
CA VAL A 381 -9.59 8.30 16.46
C VAL A 381 -9.18 9.09 15.21
N TRP A 382 -8.20 9.98 15.32
CA TRP A 382 -7.68 10.76 14.19
C TRP A 382 -7.01 9.88 13.14
N LEU A 383 -6.15 8.96 13.55
CA LEU A 383 -5.47 8.04 12.64
C LEU A 383 -6.47 7.19 11.84
N VAL A 384 -7.45 6.60 12.53
CA VAL A 384 -8.50 5.81 11.87
C VAL A 384 -9.38 6.70 10.99
N THR A 385 -9.65 7.95 11.40
CA THR A 385 -10.44 8.90 10.61
C THR A 385 -9.71 9.36 9.36
N ILE A 386 -8.40 9.61 9.41
CA ILE A 386 -7.58 9.90 8.24
C ILE A 386 -7.69 8.75 7.25
N GLN A 387 -7.49 7.52 7.72
CA GLN A 387 -7.42 6.33 6.86
C GLN A 387 -8.77 5.89 6.32
N LYS A 388 -9.77 5.67 7.18
CA LYS A 388 -11.09 5.12 6.79
C LYS A 388 -12.11 6.19 6.41
N GLY A 389 -12.05 7.36 7.02
CA GLY A 389 -12.95 8.47 6.72
C GLY A 389 -12.44 9.26 5.52
N ILE A 390 -11.37 10.02 5.74
CA ILE A 390 -10.90 10.99 4.75
C ILE A 390 -10.35 10.30 3.50
N GLN A 391 -9.45 9.33 3.68
CA GLN A 391 -8.82 8.63 2.56
C GLN A 391 -9.68 7.50 2.01
N GLY A 392 -10.45 6.84 2.88
CA GLY A 392 -11.34 5.75 2.50
C GLY A 392 -12.48 6.16 1.56
N PHE A 393 -12.91 7.43 1.57
CA PHE A 393 -13.94 7.94 0.64
C PHE A 393 -13.37 8.74 -0.55
N GLN A 394 -12.08 8.64 -0.84
CA GLN A 394 -11.51 9.29 -2.02
C GLN A 394 -12.00 8.62 -3.30
N THR A 395 -12.39 9.45 -4.28
CA THR A 395 -12.61 9.03 -5.66
C THR A 395 -11.29 8.91 -6.43
N GLU A 396 -11.35 8.28 -7.60
CA GLU A 396 -10.18 8.01 -8.43
C GLU A 396 -9.42 9.29 -8.84
N GLY A 397 -8.09 9.19 -8.82
CA GLY A 397 -7.20 10.27 -9.26
C GLY A 397 -7.02 11.45 -8.29
N GLN A 398 -7.71 11.48 -7.12
CA GLN A 398 -7.61 12.61 -6.19
C GLN A 398 -6.84 12.27 -4.91
N ILE A 399 -5.72 12.97 -4.69
CA ILE A 399 -5.00 12.99 -3.41
C ILE A 399 -5.70 13.98 -2.47
N VAL A 400 -6.03 13.58 -1.23
CA VAL A 400 -6.54 14.51 -0.22
C VAL A 400 -5.39 15.35 0.32
N PRO A 401 -5.43 16.68 0.15
CA PRO A 401 -4.37 17.57 0.60
C PRO A 401 -4.28 17.64 2.13
N ALA A 402 -3.08 17.85 2.66
CA ALA A 402 -2.82 17.98 4.09
C ALA A 402 -3.70 19.07 4.74
N ILE A 403 -3.92 20.17 4.04
CA ILE A 403 -4.74 21.28 4.54
C ILE A 403 -6.16 20.85 4.87
N PHE A 404 -6.76 19.97 4.04
CA PHE A 404 -8.10 19.45 4.30
C PHE A 404 -8.09 18.58 5.57
N CYS A 405 -7.14 17.64 5.68
CA CYS A 405 -7.00 16.81 6.87
C CYS A 405 -6.83 17.65 8.14
N ARG A 406 -5.96 18.68 8.10
CA ARG A 406 -5.75 19.59 9.24
C ARG A 406 -7.05 20.29 9.66
N GLN A 407 -7.74 20.92 8.71
CA GLN A 407 -8.98 21.65 8.98
C GLN A 407 -10.10 20.73 9.46
N PHE A 408 -10.17 19.49 8.95
CA PHE A 408 -11.16 18.51 9.35
C PHE A 408 -10.93 18.01 10.79
N LEU A 409 -9.68 17.72 11.15
CA LEU A 409 -9.34 17.09 12.43
C LEU A 409 -9.22 18.09 13.57
N GLN A 410 -8.58 19.24 13.33
CA GLN A 410 -8.18 20.18 14.38
C GLN A 410 -9.37 21.03 14.88
N GLY A 411 -9.45 21.22 16.18
CA GLY A 411 -10.29 22.23 16.84
C GLY A 411 -9.58 23.57 17.02
N ALA A 412 -8.24 23.59 17.08
CA ALA A 412 -7.41 24.78 17.23
C ALA A 412 -6.14 24.71 16.36
N LEU A 413 -5.55 25.87 16.01
CA LEU A 413 -4.40 25.92 15.10
C LEU A 413 -3.21 25.20 15.73
N GLY A 414 -2.59 24.30 14.96
CA GLY A 414 -1.38 23.59 15.39
C GLY A 414 -1.64 22.38 16.30
N GLU A 415 -2.89 22.10 16.68
CA GLU A 415 -3.26 21.00 17.57
C GLU A 415 -2.76 19.63 17.06
N GLY A 416 -2.73 19.45 15.74
CA GLY A 416 -2.23 18.22 15.13
C GLY A 416 -0.71 18.11 15.14
N GLU A 417 -0.04 18.94 14.33
CA GLU A 417 1.39 18.78 14.05
C GLU A 417 2.29 19.17 15.23
N GLN A 418 1.89 20.16 16.03
CA GLN A 418 2.66 20.62 17.18
C GLN A 418 2.21 19.97 18.49
N GLY A 419 1.09 19.25 18.47
CA GLY A 419 0.48 18.59 19.62
C GLY A 419 0.34 17.08 19.45
N LEU A 420 -0.83 16.64 18.97
CA LEU A 420 -1.29 15.25 19.02
C LEU A 420 -0.49 14.28 18.14
N LEU A 421 -0.11 14.69 16.93
CA LEU A 421 0.57 13.85 15.96
C LEU A 421 2.10 13.96 16.03
N ARG A 422 2.63 14.95 16.75
CA ARG A 422 4.07 15.29 16.77
C ARG A 422 5.00 14.09 16.93
N ASN A 423 4.67 13.17 17.84
CA ASN A 423 5.53 12.04 18.19
C ASN A 423 5.28 10.79 17.31
N LEU A 424 4.43 10.89 16.28
CA LEU A 424 4.08 9.76 15.40
C LEU A 424 4.95 9.69 14.14
N GLY A 425 5.99 10.54 14.03
CA GLY A 425 6.87 10.59 12.87
C GLY A 425 7.57 9.27 12.54
N SER A 426 7.65 8.33 13.49
CA SER A 426 8.17 6.98 13.25
C SER A 426 7.16 6.02 12.61
N LEU A 427 5.86 6.33 12.70
CA LEU A 427 4.75 5.47 12.25
C LEU A 427 4.06 6.02 11.00
N MET A 428 4.14 7.33 10.78
CA MET A 428 3.48 7.97 9.65
C MET A 428 4.25 9.19 9.13
N TYR A 429 4.07 9.45 7.83
CA TYR A 429 4.42 10.72 7.22
C TYR A 429 3.41 11.79 7.65
N ILE A 430 3.94 12.83 8.29
CA ILE A 430 3.21 14.01 8.74
C ILE A 430 3.68 15.18 7.87
N PRO A 431 2.84 15.72 6.98
CA PRO A 431 3.16 16.93 6.22
C PRO A 431 3.57 18.07 7.16
N ARG A 432 4.52 18.89 6.74
CA ARG A 432 4.92 20.09 7.48
C ARG A 432 3.80 21.13 7.44
N SER A 433 3.85 22.11 8.33
CA SER A 433 2.80 23.13 8.46
C SER A 433 2.62 23.98 7.19
N ASP A 434 3.70 24.18 6.43
CA ASP A 434 3.74 24.88 5.15
C ASP A 434 3.37 23.98 3.95
N ASP A 435 3.46 22.65 4.11
CA ASP A 435 3.06 21.68 3.09
C ASP A 435 1.54 21.49 3.14
N THR A 436 0.84 22.10 2.18
CA THR A 436 -0.63 22.04 2.06
C THR A 436 -1.13 20.92 1.17
N VAL A 437 -0.26 20.33 0.34
CA VAL A 437 -0.65 19.48 -0.80
C VAL A 437 -0.42 18.00 -0.53
N SER A 438 0.64 17.65 0.20
CA SER A 438 0.94 16.24 0.48
C SER A 438 -0.16 15.57 1.31
N SER A 439 -0.23 14.24 1.28
CA SER A 439 -1.16 13.48 2.12
C SER A 439 -0.48 12.90 3.36
N TYR A 440 -1.20 12.85 4.47
CA TYR A 440 -0.82 12.06 5.65
C TYR A 440 -0.82 10.57 5.28
N ARG A 441 0.23 9.82 5.60
CA ARG A 441 0.31 8.39 5.19
C ARG A 441 0.98 7.55 6.27
N LEU A 442 0.37 6.44 6.64
CA LEU A 442 1.03 5.47 7.50
C LEU A 442 2.11 4.73 6.72
N TYR A 443 3.22 4.39 7.38
CA TYR A 443 4.30 3.69 6.70
C TYR A 443 3.99 2.20 6.48
N HIS A 444 3.20 1.59 7.37
CA HIS A 444 3.01 0.15 7.35
C HIS A 444 1.62 -0.30 7.76
N LYS A 445 1.10 -1.32 7.05
CA LYS A 445 -0.21 -1.93 7.30
C LYS A 445 -0.36 -2.56 8.66
N SER A 446 0.71 -3.13 9.20
CA SER A 446 0.75 -3.70 10.55
C SER A 446 0.32 -2.72 11.64
N PHE A 447 0.57 -1.42 11.46
CA PHE A 447 0.15 -0.42 12.43
C PHE A 447 -1.36 -0.20 12.38
N MET A 448 -1.98 -0.20 11.20
CA MET A 448 -3.45 -0.23 11.13
C MET A 448 -4.03 -1.53 11.68
N ASP A 449 -3.42 -2.68 11.38
CA ASP A 449 -3.88 -3.95 11.93
C ASP A 449 -3.84 -3.93 13.47
N PHE A 450 -2.85 -3.24 14.05
CA PHE A 450 -2.74 -2.98 15.49
C PHE A 450 -3.83 -2.02 15.99
N LEU A 451 -4.12 -0.92 15.27
CA LEU A 451 -5.14 0.07 15.65
C LEU A 451 -6.58 -0.47 15.52
N GLU A 452 -6.80 -1.44 14.63
CA GLU A 452 -8.11 -2.03 14.34
C GLU A 452 -8.47 -3.20 15.25
N ASP A 453 -7.47 -3.77 15.94
CA ASP A 453 -7.66 -4.86 16.88
C ASP A 453 -7.57 -4.33 18.33
N PRO A 454 -8.72 -4.15 19.01
CA PRO A 454 -8.75 -3.65 20.38
C PRO A 454 -7.96 -4.49 21.38
N SER A 455 -7.78 -5.78 21.08
CA SER A 455 -7.02 -6.69 21.96
C SER A 455 -5.52 -6.39 21.97
N ARG A 456 -5.00 -5.76 20.91
CA ARG A 456 -3.57 -5.47 20.75
C ARG A 456 -3.15 -4.14 21.36
N HIS A 457 -4.02 -3.13 21.29
CA HIS A 457 -3.69 -1.78 21.72
C HIS A 457 -4.25 -1.41 23.11
N CYS A 458 -5.27 -2.13 23.62
CA CYS A 458 -5.86 -1.94 24.95
C CYS A 458 -6.33 -0.51 25.26
N ILE A 459 -6.64 0.30 24.23
CA ILE A 459 -7.17 1.65 24.38
C ILE A 459 -8.71 1.56 24.37
N PRO A 460 -9.43 2.12 25.37
CA PRO A 460 -10.87 1.96 25.50
C PRO A 460 -11.65 2.32 24.23
N HIS A 461 -12.55 1.41 23.81
CA HIS A 461 -13.45 1.42 22.65
C HIS A 461 -13.34 2.60 21.66
N VAL A 462 -12.72 2.34 20.51
CA VAL A 462 -12.75 3.16 19.27
C VAL A 462 -14.10 3.05 18.54
N LYS A 463 -15.22 2.96 19.27
CA LYS A 463 -16.57 3.19 18.67
C LYS A 463 -16.76 4.67 18.26
N SER A 464 -15.80 5.53 18.60
CA SER A 464 -15.83 6.98 18.45
C SER A 464 -15.41 7.52 17.08
N TRP A 465 -14.71 6.78 16.22
CA TRP A 465 -14.13 7.40 15.02
C TRP A 465 -15.21 7.82 14.00
N TRP A 466 -16.21 6.97 13.76
CA TRP A 466 -17.32 7.30 12.86
C TRP A 466 -18.17 8.44 13.40
N ASP A 467 -18.43 8.45 14.71
CA ASP A 467 -19.13 9.54 15.37
C ASP A 467 -18.34 10.85 15.31
N PHE A 468 -17.02 10.80 15.48
CA PHE A 468 -16.13 11.95 15.31
C PHE A 468 -16.19 12.47 13.88
N PHE A 469 -16.01 11.59 12.89
CA PHE A 469 -16.10 11.91 11.47
C PHE A 469 -17.45 12.57 11.13
N ARG A 470 -18.57 11.95 11.54
CA ARG A 470 -19.92 12.48 11.31
C ARG A 470 -20.13 13.83 11.97
N LYS A 471 -19.69 14.01 13.23
CA LYS A 471 -19.81 15.29 13.94
C LYS A 471 -19.01 16.40 13.24
N ARG A 472 -17.78 16.11 12.82
CA ARG A 472 -16.94 17.04 12.06
C ARG A 472 -17.58 17.38 10.72
N TYR A 473 -18.03 16.37 9.97
CA TYR A 473 -18.72 16.55 8.69
C TYR A 473 -19.97 17.43 8.82
N VAL A 474 -20.80 17.21 9.84
CA VAL A 474 -21.96 18.07 10.11
C VAL A 474 -21.54 19.50 10.48
N ALA A 475 -20.46 19.68 11.25
CA ALA A 475 -19.94 21.01 11.56
C ALA A 475 -19.47 21.75 10.29
N ILE A 476 -18.90 21.04 9.32
CA ILE A 476 -18.56 21.58 7.99
C ILE A 476 -19.81 22.11 7.29
N LEU A 477 -20.85 21.27 7.19
CA LEU A 477 -22.11 21.62 6.52
C LEU A 477 -22.81 22.81 7.18
N LYS A 478 -22.66 22.97 8.50
CA LYS A 478 -23.20 24.10 9.26
C LYS A 478 -22.32 25.36 9.22
N GLY A 479 -21.12 25.30 8.62
CA GLY A 479 -20.18 26.43 8.57
C GLY A 479 -19.59 26.80 9.93
N VAL A 480 -19.48 25.84 10.87
CA VAL A 480 -19.06 26.09 12.27
C VAL A 480 -17.59 25.70 12.50
N LEU A 481 -16.85 25.34 11.46
CA LEU A 481 -15.41 25.05 11.61
C LEU A 481 -14.61 26.33 11.89
N PRO A 482 -13.55 26.26 12.72
CA PRO A 482 -12.76 27.41 13.15
C PRO A 482 -11.98 28.11 12.02
N TYR A 483 -11.95 27.55 10.81
CA TYR A 483 -11.21 28.09 9.67
C TYR A 483 -12.16 28.48 8.54
N SER A 484 -12.21 29.77 8.25
CA SER A 484 -13.01 30.40 7.19
C SER A 484 -12.38 30.29 5.79
N THR A 485 -11.26 29.57 5.64
CA THR A 485 -10.72 29.24 4.32
C THR A 485 -11.62 28.20 3.65
N PRO A 486 -12.00 28.36 2.37
CA PRO A 486 -12.82 27.36 1.70
C PRO A 486 -12.11 26.00 1.71
N LEU A 487 -12.79 24.98 2.23
CA LEU A 487 -12.34 23.58 2.32
C LEU A 487 -12.14 22.91 0.96
N MET A 488 -12.36 23.63 -0.13
CA MET A 488 -12.29 23.12 -1.49
C MET A 488 -11.04 23.67 -2.16
N PRO A 489 -10.16 22.81 -2.71
CA PRO A 489 -9.24 23.23 -3.75
C PRO A 489 -10.08 23.84 -4.87
N SER A 490 -9.71 25.05 -5.31
CA SER A 490 -10.25 25.67 -6.52
C SER A 490 -10.02 24.74 -7.70
N GLY A 491 -11.02 23.90 -8.01
CA GLY A 491 -10.90 22.80 -8.97
C GLY A 491 -12.00 21.73 -8.84
N MET A 492 -12.64 21.60 -7.66
CA MET A 492 -13.90 20.86 -7.55
C MET A 492 -15.09 21.81 -7.78
N ALA A 493 -15.25 22.26 -9.02
CA ALA A 493 -16.52 22.83 -9.48
C ALA A 493 -17.39 21.69 -10.04
N TYR A 494 -18.69 21.80 -9.73
CA TYR A 494 -19.79 20.89 -10.05
C TYR A 494 -19.72 20.15 -11.38
#